data_AF-A0A6L9YJ49-F1
#
_entry.id   AF-A0A6L9YJ49-F1
#
_cell.length_a   1.000
_cell.length_b   1.000
_cell.length_c   1.000
_cell.angle_alpha   90.00
_cell.angle_beta   90.00
_cell.angle_gamma   90.00
#
_symmetry.space_group_name_H-M   'P 1'
#
loop_
_entity.id
_entity.type
_entity.pdbx_description
1 polymer ?
#
loop_
_entity_poly.entity_id
_entity_poly.type
_entity_poly.pdbx_seq_one_letter_code
_entity_poly.pdbx_strand_id
1 'polypeptide(L)'
;MATSTGNAVAELVMIEQQVKEVVSHLVGVMDTSAQARANPDSPDVRITTCTVKLESVDPGLNRPTSVFLYQEQALSKRLNSPYRQRFLRIAVSDNGQSVESRGFKPQNPKTLIGLCNQSDRERVIPSNNLVDTPRPGRTGILASTG
;
A
#
# COMPACT_ATOMS: atom_id res chain seq x y z
N MET A 1 1.10 -26.07 -33.78
CA MET A 1 1.35 -24.83 -33.01
C MET A 1 0.19 -24.62 -32.05
N ALA A 2 0.29 -25.11 -30.80
CA ALA A 2 -0.77 -24.93 -29.79
C ALA A 2 -0.26 -25.33 -28.39
N THR A 3 0.64 -24.56 -27.76
CA THR A 3 1.03 -24.77 -26.35
C THR A 3 1.55 -23.50 -25.65
N SER A 4 1.14 -22.29 -26.07
CA SER A 4 1.63 -21.05 -25.40
C SER A 4 0.64 -20.46 -24.40
N THR A 5 -0.66 -20.72 -24.54
CA THR A 5 -1.70 -20.07 -23.72
C THR A 5 -1.84 -20.68 -22.33
N GLY A 6 -1.56 -21.99 -22.17
CA GLY A 6 -1.67 -22.67 -20.88
C GLY A 6 -0.62 -22.23 -19.85
N ASN A 7 0.61 -21.96 -20.29
CA ASN A 7 1.68 -21.51 -19.40
C ASN A 7 1.44 -20.07 -18.90
N ALA A 8 0.99 -19.16 -19.78
CA ALA A 8 0.74 -17.77 -19.40
C ALA A 8 -0.39 -17.63 -18.36
N VAL A 9 -1.44 -18.45 -18.45
CA VAL A 9 -2.54 -18.44 -17.48
C VAL A 9 -2.09 -19.00 -16.13
N ALA A 10 -1.31 -20.09 -16.12
CA ALA A 10 -0.77 -20.64 -14.88
C ALA A 10 0.19 -19.67 -14.18
N GLU A 11 1.03 -18.95 -14.93
CA GLU A 11 1.96 -17.95 -14.40
C GLU A 11 1.23 -16.74 -13.79
N LEU A 12 0.17 -16.24 -14.45
CA LEU A 12 -0.67 -15.17 -13.91
C LEU A 12 -1.36 -15.57 -12.60
N VAL A 13 -1.92 -16.78 -12.53
CA VAL A 13 -2.56 -17.31 -11.31
C VAL A 13 -1.55 -17.39 -10.15
N MET A 14 -0.30 -17.75 -10.43
CA MET A 14 0.76 -17.78 -9.42
C MET A 14 1.08 -16.38 -8.90
N ILE A 15 1.11 -15.35 -9.76
CA ILE A 15 1.43 -13.98 -9.34
C ILE A 15 0.26 -13.35 -8.59
N GLU A 16 -0.99 -13.68 -8.93
CA GLU A 16 -2.15 -13.28 -8.13
C GLU A 16 -2.09 -13.87 -6.71
N GLN A 17 -1.57 -15.09 -6.56
CA GLN A 17 -1.35 -15.68 -5.24
C GLN A 17 -0.22 -14.96 -4.48
N GLN A 18 0.85 -14.55 -5.18
CA GLN A 18 1.91 -13.73 -4.58
C GLN A 18 1.41 -12.37 -4.08
N VAL A 19 0.44 -11.75 -4.77
CA VAL A 19 -0.21 -10.51 -4.26
C VAL A 19 -0.81 -10.75 -2.87
N LYS A 20 -1.54 -11.86 -2.68
CA LYS A 20 -2.15 -12.20 -1.39
C LYS A 20 -1.09 -12.49 -0.32
N GLU A 21 -0.02 -13.19 -0.70
CA GLU A 21 1.10 -13.48 0.19
C GLU A 21 1.79 -12.20 0.67
N VAL A 22 2.14 -11.29 -0.24
CA VAL A 22 2.70 -9.97 0.08
C VAL A 22 1.77 -9.19 1.01
N VAL A 23 0.47 -9.15 0.72
CA VAL A 23 -0.51 -8.50 1.59
C VAL A 23 -0.52 -9.11 2.99
N SER A 24 -0.47 -10.44 3.09
CA SER A 24 -0.47 -11.14 4.39
C SER A 24 0.76 -10.84 5.24
N HIS A 25 1.91 -10.57 4.61
CA HIS A 25 3.12 -10.17 5.30
C HIS A 25 3.13 -8.69 5.71
N LEU A 26 2.43 -7.84 4.97
CA LEU A 26 2.40 -6.40 5.23
C LEU A 26 1.36 -6.02 6.29
N VAL A 27 0.21 -6.71 6.32
CA VAL A 27 -0.89 -6.43 7.25
C VAL A 27 -0.52 -6.85 8.67
N GLY A 28 -0.81 -5.98 9.64
CA GLY A 28 -0.56 -6.21 11.05
C GLY A 28 0.27 -5.10 11.67
N VAL A 29 0.80 -5.39 12.85
CA VAL A 29 1.65 -4.49 13.63
C VAL A 29 3.08 -4.99 13.57
N MET A 30 3.99 -4.13 13.14
CA MET A 30 5.44 -4.35 13.17
C MET A 30 6.08 -3.27 14.03
N ASP A 31 7.12 -3.60 14.78
CA ASP A 31 7.89 -2.61 15.52
C ASP A 31 9.39 -2.89 15.52
N THR A 32 10.17 -1.85 15.81
CA THR A 32 11.63 -1.92 15.92
C THR A 32 12.09 -2.00 17.38
N SER A 33 11.22 -2.42 18.31
CA SER A 33 11.53 -2.38 19.75
C SER A 33 12.76 -3.22 20.13
N ALA A 34 12.95 -4.38 19.49
CA ALA A 34 14.14 -5.20 19.68
C ALA A 34 15.43 -4.48 19.25
N GLN A 35 15.38 -3.77 18.12
CA GLN A 35 16.50 -2.98 17.62
C GLN A 35 16.80 -1.79 18.52
N ALA A 36 15.78 -1.06 18.98
CA ALA A 36 15.94 0.08 19.88
C ALA A 36 16.46 -0.32 21.27
N ARG A 37 16.13 -1.54 21.75
CA ARG A 37 16.72 -2.09 22.98
C ARG A 37 18.20 -2.44 22.82
N ALA A 38 18.60 -2.94 21.65
CA ALA A 38 19.98 -3.31 21.36
C ALA A 38 20.87 -2.09 21.03
N ASN A 39 20.28 -1.04 20.44
CA ASN A 39 20.95 0.20 20.09
C ASN A 39 20.09 1.41 20.51
N PRO A 40 20.40 2.06 21.64
CA PRO A 40 19.63 3.20 22.17
C PRO A 40 19.52 4.41 21.21
N ASP A 41 20.43 4.54 20.24
CA ASP A 41 20.37 5.60 19.23
C ASP A 41 19.36 5.30 18.11
N SER A 42 18.87 4.07 18.01
CA SER A 42 17.85 3.67 17.05
C SER A 42 16.45 3.97 17.59
N PRO A 43 15.58 4.66 16.82
CA PRO A 43 14.23 4.97 17.28
C PRO A 43 13.37 3.70 17.37
N ASP A 44 12.58 3.62 18.44
CA ASP A 44 11.51 2.63 18.58
C ASP A 44 10.27 3.12 17.81
N VAL A 45 10.02 2.47 16.68
CA VAL A 45 8.99 2.81 15.71
C VAL A 45 8.01 1.67 15.61
N ARG A 46 6.73 1.98 15.61
CA ARG A 46 5.64 1.06 15.27
C ARG A 46 5.05 1.42 13.91
N ILE A 47 4.89 0.40 13.09
CA ILE A 47 4.17 0.41 11.83
C ILE A 47 2.89 -0.40 12.02
N THR A 48 1.74 0.19 11.73
CA THR A 48 0.46 -0.51 11.71
C THR A 48 -0.07 -0.45 10.28
N THR A 49 -0.40 -1.61 9.71
CA THR A 49 -0.93 -1.75 8.37
C THR A 49 -2.23 -2.54 8.39
N CYS A 50 -3.23 -2.09 7.63
CA CYS A 50 -4.51 -2.78 7.49
C CYS A 50 -5.04 -2.67 6.06
N THR A 51 -5.88 -3.63 5.68
CA THR A 51 -6.63 -3.58 4.42
C THR A 51 -7.73 -2.54 4.50
N VAL A 52 -7.92 -1.78 3.42
CA VAL A 52 -9.01 -0.80 3.26
C VAL A 52 -9.77 -1.08 1.96
N LYS A 53 -11.05 -0.68 1.93
CA LYS A 53 -11.87 -0.71 0.72
C LYS A 53 -12.00 0.69 0.16
N LEU A 54 -12.09 0.81 -1.16
CA LEU A 54 -12.42 2.08 -1.79
C LEU A 54 -13.93 2.22 -1.96
N GLU A 55 -14.49 3.38 -1.64
CA GLU A 55 -15.93 3.68 -1.84
C GLU A 55 -16.33 3.62 -3.31
N SER A 56 -15.47 4.17 -4.17
CA SER A 56 -15.67 4.18 -5.61
C SER A 56 -14.48 3.55 -6.32
N VAL A 57 -14.81 2.71 -7.29
CA VAL A 57 -13.85 2.03 -8.16
C VAL A 57 -13.47 3.03 -9.25
N ASP A 58 -12.36 3.75 -9.08
CA ASP A 58 -11.71 4.39 -10.22
C ASP A 58 -11.12 3.28 -11.10
N PRO A 59 -11.61 3.08 -12.35
CA PRO A 59 -11.14 2.02 -13.23
C PRO A 59 -9.64 2.12 -13.54
N GLY A 60 -9.06 3.33 -13.51
CA GLY A 60 -7.62 3.54 -13.71
C GLY A 60 -6.77 3.14 -12.50
N LEU A 61 -7.38 3.01 -11.33
CA LEU A 61 -6.70 2.72 -10.06
C LEU A 61 -6.95 1.29 -9.58
N ASN A 62 -8.15 0.77 -9.81
CA ASN A 62 -8.61 -0.50 -9.27
C ASN A 62 -8.56 -1.60 -10.35
N ARG A 63 -7.40 -2.23 -10.49
CA ARG A 63 -7.25 -3.47 -11.28
C ARG A 63 -7.99 -4.62 -10.58
N PRO A 64 -8.45 -5.67 -11.30
CA PRO A 64 -9.25 -6.76 -10.73
C PRO A 64 -8.60 -7.52 -9.55
N THR A 65 -7.28 -7.37 -9.37
CA THR A 65 -6.47 -8.02 -8.34
C THR A 65 -5.80 -7.03 -7.39
N SER A 66 -6.16 -5.74 -7.47
CA SER A 66 -5.63 -4.71 -6.59
C SER A 66 -6.13 -4.89 -5.16
N VAL A 67 -5.20 -4.89 -4.21
CA VAL A 67 -5.50 -4.77 -2.78
C VAL A 67 -5.00 -3.42 -2.28
N PHE A 68 -5.86 -2.69 -1.57
CA PHE A 68 -5.49 -1.41 -0.96
C PHE A 68 -5.21 -1.59 0.52
N LEU A 69 -4.08 -1.04 0.95
CA LEU A 69 -3.64 -1.03 2.34
C LEU A 69 -3.53 0.42 2.81
N TYR A 70 -3.83 0.64 4.08
CA TYR A 70 -3.42 1.84 4.80
C TYR A 70 -2.31 1.48 5.77
N GLN A 71 -1.29 2.32 5.83
CA GLN A 71 -0.12 2.15 6.68
C GLN A 71 0.15 3.44 7.45
N GLU A 72 0.24 3.33 8.77
CA GLU A 72 0.68 4.40 9.67
C GLU A 72 1.99 4.02 10.37
N GLN A 73 2.86 5.00 10.54
CA GLN A 73 4.15 4.85 11.19
C GLN A 73 4.30 5.94 12.24
N ALA A 74 4.54 5.53 13.48
CA ALA A 74 4.65 6.39 14.64
C ALA A 74 5.80 5.95 15.54
N LEU A 75 6.29 6.84 16.39
CA LEU A 75 7.12 6.42 17.51
C LEU A 75 6.25 5.58 18.47
N SER A 76 6.79 4.50 19.03
CA SER A 76 6.03 3.58 19.90
C SER A 76 5.42 4.29 21.13
N LYS A 77 6.03 5.38 21.58
CA LYS A 77 5.52 6.24 22.68
C LYS A 77 4.49 7.29 22.25
N ARG A 78 4.22 7.44 20.95
CA ARG A 78 3.37 8.51 20.37
C ARG A 78 2.48 7.98 19.24
N LEU A 79 1.76 6.89 19.48
CA LEU A 79 0.92 6.24 18.46
C LEU A 79 -0.18 7.15 17.90
N ASN A 80 -0.69 8.09 18.69
CA ASN A 80 -1.70 9.07 18.27
C ASN A 80 -1.12 10.24 17.45
N SER A 81 0.17 10.21 17.14
CA SER A 81 0.85 11.24 16.33
C SER A 81 1.79 10.58 15.32
N PRO A 82 1.25 9.81 14.35
CA PRO A 82 2.07 9.19 13.31
C PRO A 82 2.73 10.27 12.45
N TYR A 83 4.04 10.14 12.25
CA TYR A 83 4.81 11.06 11.43
C TYR A 83 4.72 10.72 9.94
N ARG A 84 4.29 9.49 9.60
CA ARG A 84 4.07 9.07 8.22
C ARG A 84 2.82 8.21 8.12
N GLN A 85 1.99 8.54 7.13
CA GLN A 85 0.82 7.76 6.75
C GLN A 85 0.82 7.61 5.23
N ARG A 86 0.48 6.43 4.73
CA ARG A 86 0.44 6.12 3.29
C ARG A 86 -0.69 5.14 3.00
N PHE A 87 -1.28 5.29 1.82
CA PHE A 87 -1.99 4.19 1.19
C PHE A 87 -1.04 3.45 0.27
N LEU A 88 -1.19 2.13 0.18
CA LEU A 88 -0.47 1.27 -0.75
C LEU A 88 -1.49 0.53 -1.62
N ARG A 89 -1.24 0.45 -2.91
CA ARG A 89 -1.92 -0.50 -3.80
C ARG A 89 -0.94 -1.61 -4.12
N ILE A 90 -1.29 -2.83 -3.75
CA ILE A 90 -0.56 -4.05 -4.11
C ILE A 90 -1.33 -4.73 -5.24
N ALA A 91 -0.70 -4.94 -6.38
CA ALA A 91 -1.35 -5.53 -7.54
C ALA A 91 -0.33 -6.25 -8.41
N VAL A 92 -0.82 -7.03 -9.37
CA VAL A 92 0.02 -7.53 -10.47
C VAL A 92 0.49 -6.34 -11.32
N SER A 93 1.77 -6.33 -11.70
CA SER A 93 2.36 -5.34 -12.60
C SER A 93 1.73 -5.41 -13.99
N ASP A 94 1.81 -4.33 -14.77
CA ASP A 94 1.21 -4.27 -16.12
C ASP A 94 1.74 -5.33 -17.08
N ASN A 95 2.99 -5.77 -16.89
CA ASN A 95 3.60 -6.84 -17.69
C ASN A 95 3.26 -8.26 -17.19
N GLY A 96 2.51 -8.39 -16.10
CA GLY A 96 2.08 -9.69 -15.56
C GLY A 96 3.20 -10.55 -15.00
N GLN A 97 4.37 -9.99 -14.66
CA GLN A 97 5.56 -10.75 -14.23
C GLN A 97 5.99 -10.50 -12.79
N SER A 98 5.37 -9.55 -12.10
CA SER A 98 5.77 -9.16 -10.75
C SER A 98 4.61 -8.60 -9.93
N VAL A 99 4.82 -8.49 -8.62
CA VAL A 99 3.93 -7.73 -7.72
C VAL A 99 4.42 -6.28 -7.66
N GLU A 100 3.53 -5.36 -8.03
CA GLU A 100 3.75 -3.92 -7.95
C GLU A 100 3.17 -3.37 -6.63
N SER A 101 3.95 -2.52 -5.95
CA SER A 101 3.48 -1.70 -4.83
C SER A 101 3.51 -0.23 -5.21
N ARG A 102 2.35 0.43 -5.21
CA ARG A 102 2.23 1.87 -5.50
C ARG A 102 1.77 2.63 -4.27
N GLY A 103 2.52 3.66 -3.88
CA GLY A 103 2.21 4.50 -2.73
C GLY A 103 1.40 5.75 -3.08
N PHE A 104 0.47 6.11 -2.19
CA PHE A 104 -0.32 7.34 -2.25
C PHE A 104 -0.24 8.06 -0.90
N LYS A 105 -0.26 9.39 -0.93
CA LYS A 105 -0.42 10.22 0.26
C LYS A 105 -1.91 10.35 0.57
N PRO A 106 -2.31 10.25 1.85
CA PRO A 106 -3.66 10.63 2.24
C PRO A 106 -3.87 12.13 2.02
N GLN A 107 -5.05 12.52 1.57
CA GLN A 107 -5.43 13.94 1.44
C GLN A 107 -5.49 14.61 2.82
N ASN A 108 -6.11 13.94 3.79
CA ASN A 108 -6.30 14.43 5.16
C ASN A 108 -5.76 13.44 6.20
N PRO A 109 -4.43 13.33 6.40
CA PRO A 109 -3.83 12.33 7.31
C PRO A 109 -4.35 12.42 8.75
N LYS A 110 -4.72 13.61 9.24
CA LYS A 110 -5.18 13.77 10.62
C LYS A 110 -6.47 13.01 10.92
N THR A 111 -7.32 12.78 9.92
CA THR A 111 -8.59 12.07 10.10
C THR A 111 -8.45 10.55 10.03
N LEU A 112 -7.25 10.04 9.71
CA LEU A 112 -6.98 8.61 9.51
C LEU A 112 -6.13 8.00 10.62
N ILE A 113 -5.77 8.79 11.64
CA ILE A 113 -4.98 8.30 12.78
C ILE A 113 -5.78 7.18 13.48
N GLY A 114 -5.18 5.99 13.59
CA GLY A 114 -5.83 4.85 14.20
C GLY A 114 -6.91 4.20 13.32
N LEU A 115 -6.94 4.46 12.01
CA LEU A 115 -7.86 3.80 11.07
C LEU A 115 -7.80 2.27 11.18
N CYS A 116 -6.60 1.71 11.39
CA CYS A 116 -6.43 0.27 11.54
C CYS A 116 -7.00 -0.31 12.84
N ASN A 117 -7.41 0.52 13.81
CA ASN A 117 -8.11 0.07 15.01
C ASN A 117 -9.63 -0.09 14.79
N GLN A 118 -10.15 0.45 13.68
CA GLN A 118 -11.56 0.30 13.30
C GLN A 118 -11.83 -1.09 12.70
N SER A 119 -13.09 -1.49 12.60
CA SER A 119 -13.45 -2.77 11.96
C SER A 119 -13.32 -2.71 10.44
N ASP A 120 -13.19 -3.87 9.78
CA ASP A 120 -13.08 -3.95 8.32
C ASP A 120 -14.27 -3.35 7.55
N ARG A 121 -15.43 -3.20 8.20
CA ARG A 121 -16.63 -2.57 7.62
C ARG A 121 -16.54 -1.04 7.61
N GLU A 122 -15.79 -0.47 8.54
CA GLU A 122 -15.62 0.98 8.72
C GLU A 122 -14.42 1.52 7.94
N ARG A 123 -13.47 0.65 7.55
CA ARG A 123 -12.28 0.98 6.77
C ARG A 123 -12.59 1.16 5.28
N VAL A 124 -13.50 2.07 4.99
CA VAL A 124 -13.95 2.43 3.65
C VAL A 124 -13.47 3.84 3.33
N ILE A 125 -12.72 4.00 2.24
CA ILE A 125 -11.97 5.21 1.91
C ILE A 125 -12.43 5.77 0.56
N PRO A 126 -12.78 7.05 0.47
CA PRO A 126 -13.01 7.73 -0.80
C PRO A 126 -11.77 7.67 -1.71
N SER A 127 -11.93 7.41 -3.00
CA SER A 127 -10.80 7.35 -3.95
C SER A 127 -10.02 8.67 -4.06
N ASN A 128 -10.69 9.82 -3.87
CA ASN A 128 -10.05 11.13 -3.85
C ASN A 128 -9.09 11.34 -2.66
N ASN A 129 -9.14 10.48 -1.63
CA ASN A 129 -8.19 10.51 -0.53
C ASN A 129 -6.80 9.99 -0.93
N LEU A 130 -6.66 9.35 -2.09
CA LEU A 130 -5.41 8.78 -2.59
C LEU A 130 -4.72 9.79 -3.52
N VAL A 131 -3.84 10.61 -2.95
CA VAL A 131 -3.04 11.58 -3.71
C VAL A 131 -1.77 10.92 -4.22
N ASP A 132 -1.55 10.93 -5.53
CA ASP A 132 -0.42 10.25 -6.15
C ASP A 132 0.92 10.74 -5.59
N THR A 133 1.84 9.80 -5.32
CA THR A 133 3.22 10.17 -5.00
C THR A 133 4.04 10.12 -6.29
N PRO A 134 4.80 11.19 -6.61
CA PRO A 134 5.69 11.16 -7.76
C PRO A 134 6.58 9.92 -7.69
N ARG A 135 6.57 9.11 -8.75
CA ARG A 135 7.49 7.97 -8.86
C ARG A 135 8.91 8.51 -8.91
N PRO A 136 9.84 8.04 -8.07
CA PRO A 136 11.25 8.34 -8.28
C PRO A 136 11.63 7.80 -9.68
N GLY A 137 12.03 8.71 -10.59
CA GLY A 137 12.43 8.37 -11.96
C GLY A 137 11.44 8.71 -13.09
N ARG A 138 10.24 9.25 -12.81
CA ARG A 138 9.41 9.92 -13.85
C ARG A 138 9.52 11.43 -13.69
N THR A 139 10.57 12.01 -14.26
CA THR A 139 10.63 13.45 -14.52
C THR A 139 9.53 13.76 -15.54
N GLY A 140 8.41 14.30 -15.07
CA GLY A 140 7.38 14.83 -15.95
C GLY A 140 7.96 16.03 -16.68
N ILE A 141 8.25 15.87 -17.96
CA ILE A 141 8.42 17.01 -18.87
C ILE A 141 7.04 17.67 -18.93
N LEU A 142 6.86 18.76 -18.19
CA LEU A 142 5.79 19.70 -18.47
C LEU A 142 6.10 20.33 -19.83
N ALA A 143 5.45 19.83 -20.88
CA ALA A 143 5.25 20.63 -22.08
C ALA A 143 4.28 21.75 -21.71
N SER A 144 4.83 22.92 -21.35
CA SER A 144 4.08 24.17 -21.34
C SER A 144 3.87 24.59 -22.78
N THR A 145 2.67 24.38 -23.32
CA THR A 145 2.18 25.18 -24.45
C THR A 145 1.54 26.43 -23.88
N GLY A 146 2.17 27.57 -24.15
CA GLY A 146 1.72 28.92 -23.86
C GLY A 146 2.67 29.90 -24.52
#